data_AF-A0A418RI12-F1
#
_entry.id   AF-A0A418RI12-F1
#
_cell.length_a   1.000
_cell.length_b   1.000
_cell.length_c   1.000
_cell.angle_alpha   90.00
_cell.angle_beta   90.00
_cell.angle_gamma   90.00
#
_symmetry.space_group_name_H-M   'P 1'
#
loop_
_entity.id
_entity.type
_entity.pdbx_description
1 polymer ?
#
loop_
_entity_poly.entity_id
_entity_poly.type
_entity_poly.pdbx_seq_one_letter_code
_entity_poly.pdbx_strand_id
1 'polypeptide(L)' 'MAIIKIDDKDYDTESLSEEAIAQLTSIQFVDQELARLNAQAAVLQTARIAYAKALTDALGTELVFN' A
#
# COMPACT_ATOMS: atom_id res chain seq x y z
N MET A 1 -2.55 7.44 -29.78
CA MET A 1 -1.69 6.33 -29.32
C MET A 1 -1.18 6.61 -27.92
N ALA A 2 -1.87 6.08 -26.91
CA ALA A 2 -1.29 5.96 -25.57
C ALA A 2 -0.53 4.63 -25.53
N ILE A 3 0.75 4.66 -25.16
CA ILE A 3 1.57 3.46 -25.01
C ILE A 3 1.52 3.04 -23.54
N ILE A 4 1.21 1.78 -23.27
CA ILE A 4 1.34 1.18 -21.93
C ILE A 4 2.47 0.15 -21.94
N LYS A 5 3.24 0.08 -20.85
CA LYS A 5 4.25 -0.95 -20.64
C LYS A 5 3.65 -2.09 -19.82
N ILE A 6 3.68 -3.30 -20.36
CA ILE A 6 3.34 -4.54 -19.65
C ILE A 6 4.49 -5.52 -19.86
N ASP A 7 5.09 -6.03 -18.78
CA ASP A 7 6.22 -6.97 -18.80
C ASP A 7 7.36 -6.54 -19.76
N ASP A 8 7.74 -5.27 -19.64
CA ASP A 8 8.75 -4.60 -20.47
C ASP A 8 8.45 -4.44 -21.96
N LYS A 9 7.27 -4.84 -22.44
CA LYS A 9 6.80 -4.60 -23.80
C LYS A 9 5.88 -3.39 -23.86
N ASP A 10 6.08 -2.59 -24.89
CA ASP A 10 5.25 -1.44 -25.21
C ASP A 10 4.04 -1.94 -26.02
N TYR A 11 2.84 -1.59 -25.56
CA TYR A 11 1.58 -1.87 -26.24
C TYR A 11 0.90 -0.55 -26.57
N ASP A 12 0.48 -0.38 -27.82
CA ASP A 12 -0.44 0.69 -28.18
C ASP A 12 -1.83 0.31 -27.68
N THR A 13 -2.40 1.14 -26.81
CA THR A 13 -3.74 0.90 -26.24
C THR A 13 -4.82 0.79 -27.31
N GLU A 14 -4.64 1.45 -28.46
CA GLU A 14 -5.56 1.40 -29.60
C GLU A 14 -5.48 0.06 -30.36
N SER A 15 -4.42 -0.72 -30.13
CA SER A 15 -4.22 -2.05 -30.73
C SER A 15 -4.68 -3.21 -29.85
N LEU A 16 -5.12 -2.93 -28.62
CA LEU A 16 -5.58 -3.93 -27.67
C LEU A 16 -7.03 -4.33 -27.95
N SER A 17 -7.38 -5.59 -27.65
CA SER A 17 -8.78 -6.02 -27.67
C SER A 17 -9.57 -5.35 -26.54
N GLU A 18 -10.89 -5.24 -26.71
CA GLU A 18 -11.79 -4.72 -25.66
C GLU A 18 -11.64 -5.51 -24.35
N GLU A 19 -11.48 -6.83 -24.45
CA GLU A 19 -11.23 -7.70 -23.30
C GLU A 19 -9.91 -7.35 -22.58
N ALA A 20 -8.82 -7.13 -23.33
CA ALA A 20 -7.54 -6.74 -22.74
C ALA A 20 -7.62 -5.39 -22.02
N ILE A 21 -8.35 -4.42 -22.58
CA ILE A 21 -8.61 -3.11 -21.95
C ILE A 21 -9.43 -3.27 -20.66
N ALA A 22 -10.43 -4.14 -20.66
CA ALA A 22 -11.23 -4.43 -19.47
C ALA A 22 -10.39 -5.03 -18.33
N GLN A 23 -9.47 -5.94 -18.65
CA GLN A 23 -8.58 -6.52 -17.64
C GLN A 23 -7.51 -5.54 -17.15
N LEU A 24 -6.96 -4.71 -18.05
CA LEU A 24 -6.05 -3.64 -17.64
C LEU A 24 -6.72 -2.69 -16.63
N THR A 25 -7.96 -2.29 -16.91
CA THR A 25 -8.74 -1.43 -16.00
C THR A 25 -8.95 -2.10 -14.64
N SER A 26 -9.29 -3.39 -14.66
CA SER A 26 -9.47 -4.17 -13.43
C SER A 26 -8.17 -4.28 -12.62
N ILE A 27 -7.03 -4.49 -13.27
CA ILE A 27 -5.71 -4.53 -12.63
C ILE A 27 -5.39 -3.17 -12.00
N GLN A 28 -5.55 -2.07 -12.74
CA GLN A 28 -5.30 -0.72 -12.24
C GLN A 28 -6.15 -0.40 -11.00
N PHE A 29 -7.40 -0.84 -10.98
CA PHE A 29 -8.27 -0.69 -9.81
C PHE A 29 -7.74 -1.47 -8.60
N VAL A 30 -7.34 -2.73 -8.79
CA VAL A 30 -6.78 -3.57 -7.71
C VAL A 30 -5.47 -2.98 -7.19
N ASP A 31 -4.60 -2.48 -8.06
CA ASP A 31 -3.33 -1.85 -7.67
C ASP A 31 -3.55 -0.60 -6.81
N GLN A 32 -4.54 0.22 -7.16
CA GLN A 32 -4.92 1.39 -6.35
C GLN A 32 -5.42 0.97 -4.95
N GLU A 33 -6.22 -0.09 -4.88
CA GLU A 33 -6.71 -0.61 -3.60
C GLU A 33 -5.57 -1.22 -2.75
N LEU A 34 -4.63 -1.93 -3.36
CA LEU A 34 -3.43 -2.41 -2.68
C LEU A 34 -2.58 -1.26 -2.14
N ALA A 35 -2.37 -0.20 -2.93
CA ALA A 35 -1.67 0.99 -2.48
C ALA A 35 -2.38 1.65 -1.28
N ARG A 36 -3.72 1.73 -1.32
CA ARG A 36 -4.54 2.25 -0.22
C ARG A 36 -4.40 1.41 1.05
N LEU A 37 -4.42 0.08 0.93
CA LEU A 37 -4.22 -0.84 2.07
C LEU A 37 -2.83 -0.71 2.67
N ASN A 38 -1.79 -0.61 1.84
CA ASN A 38 -0.41 -0.40 2.31
C ASN A 38 -0.26 0.92 3.08
N ALA A 39 -0.91 2.00 2.61
CA ALA A 39 -0.93 3.26 3.33
C ALA A 39 -1.58 3.14 4.71
N GLN A 40 -2.71 2.42 4.81
CA GLN A 40 -3.37 2.16 6.10
C GLN A 40 -2.49 1.33 7.03
N ALA A 41 -1.83 0.30 6.50
CA ALA A 41 -0.90 -0.51 7.27
C ALA A 41 0.25 0.33 7.85
N ALA A 42 0.81 1.27 7.07
CA ALA A 42 1.86 2.19 7.55
C ALA A 42 1.38 3.10 8.70
N VAL A 43 0.14 3.61 8.61
CA VAL A 43 -0.48 4.38 9.70
C VAL A 43 -0.62 3.54 10.97
N LEU A 44 -1.15 2.33 10.84
CA LEU A 44 -1.33 1.42 11.98
C LEU A 44 0.00 0.99 12.60
N GLN A 45 1.03 0.76 11.78
CA GLN A 45 2.37 0.44 12.25
C GLN A 45 2.96 1.59 13.08
N THR A 46 2.76 2.83 12.63
CA THR A 46 3.18 4.03 13.37
C THR A 46 2.45 4.13 14.72
N ALA A 47 1.13 3.94 14.71
CA ALA A 47 0.34 3.95 15.95
C ALA A 47 0.79 2.86 16.93
N ARG A 48 1.06 1.64 16.44
CA ARG A 48 1.58 0.53 17.26
C ARG A 48 2.90 0.89 17.95
N ILE A 49 3.83 1.54 17.24
CA ILE A 49 5.11 1.99 17.81
C ILE A 49 4.87 3.03 18.90
N ALA A 50 3.99 4.00 18.66
CA ALA A 50 3.64 5.03 19.65
C ALA A 50 3.04 4.40 20.92
N TYR A 51 2.13 3.44 20.79
CA TYR A 51 1.55 2.74 21.93
C TYR A 51 2.57 1.90 22.70
N ALA A 52 3.48 1.21 21.99
CA ALA A 52 4.56 0.47 22.65
C ALA A 52 5.49 1.38 23.46
N LYS A 53 5.80 2.57 22.93
CA LYS A 53 6.56 3.60 23.66
C LYS A 53 5.80 4.06 24.91
N ALA A 54 4.53 4.44 24.75
CA ALA A 54 3.70 4.91 25.87
C ALA A 54 3.57 3.84 26.97
N LEU A 55 3.43 2.57 26.59
CA LEU A 55 3.44 1.45 27.53
C LEU A 55 4.77 1.35 28.27
N THR A 56 5.90 1.48 27.57
CA THR A 56 7.23 1.45 28.19
C THR A 56 7.39 2.59 29.20
N ASP A 57 6.97 3.80 28.84
CA ASP A 57 7.02 4.98 29.72
C ASP A 57 6.13 4.78 30.97
N ALA A 58 4.94 4.18 30.79
CA ALA A 58 4.03 3.85 31.90
C ALA A 58 4.61 2.80 32.86
N LEU A 59 5.27 1.76 32.33
CA LEU A 59 5.93 0.72 33.13
C LEU A 59 7.23 1.21 33.80
N GLY A 60 7.87 2.23 33.22
CA GLY A 60 9.14 2.81 33.70
C GLY A 60 9.01 3.95 34.72
N THR A 61 7.80 4.34 35.11
CA THR A 61 7.58 5.34 36.19
C THR A 61 7.39 4.69 37.58
N GLU A 62 7.14 3.38 37.66
CA GLU A 62 6.97 2.65 38.95
C GLU A 62 8.23 1.92 39.44
N LEU A 63 9.32 1.85 38.66
CA LEU A 63 10.52 1.11 39.03
C LEU A 63 11.68 2.04 39.44
N VAL A 64 11.43 2.94 40.39
CA VAL A 64 12.49 3.43 41.26
C VAL A 64 12.67 2.38 42.35
N PHE A 65 13.50 1.37 42.08
CA PHE A 65 13.93 0.43 43.11
C PHE A 65 14.79 1.20 44.13
N ASN A 66 14.24 1.38 45.33
CA ASN A 66 15.00 1.72 46.54
C ASN A 66 15.61 0.45 47.14
#